data_AF-A0A166FI73-F1
#
_entry.id   AF-A0A166FI73-F1
#
_cell.length_a   1.000
_cell.length_b   1.000
_cell.length_c   1.000
_cell.angle_alpha   90.00
_cell.angle_beta   90.00
_cell.angle_gamma   90.00
#
_symmetry.space_group_name_H-M   'P 1'
#
loop_
_entity.id
_entity.type
_entity.pdbx_description
1 polymer ?
#
loop_
_entity_poly.entity_id
_entity_poly.type
_entity_poly.pdbx_seq_one_letter_code
_entity_poly.pdbx_strand_id
1 'polypeptide(L)' 'MIKIKLIRNIKRKDLITEYEIKYKNMKELRKLSEKTPEDINLDLDLDEWEYSLTHPEEILEQTRIIYNPKFSSNDLEY' A
#
# COMPACT_ATOMS: atom_id res chain seq x y z
N MET A 1 -0.67 -25.08 6.04
CA MET A 1 -1.06 -23.67 5.92
C MET A 1 -0.52 -23.15 4.60
N ILE A 2 -1.38 -22.75 3.66
CA ILE A 2 -0.93 -22.18 2.39
C ILE A 2 -0.60 -20.70 2.63
N LYS A 3 0.61 -20.30 2.22
CA LYS A 3 1.09 -18.91 2.29
C LYS A 3 1.30 -18.43 0.86
N ILE A 4 0.57 -17.39 0.46
CA ILE A 4 0.70 -16.83 -0.89
C ILE A 4 1.40 -15.47 -0.77
N LYS A 5 2.48 -15.32 -1.54
CA LYS A 5 3.20 -14.05 -1.69
C LYS A 5 2.66 -13.38 -2.94
N LEU A 6 1.87 -12.32 -2.76
CA LEU A 6 1.45 -11.45 -3.84
C LEU A 6 2.53 -10.39 -4.05
N ILE A 7 3.07 -10.32 -5.26
CA ILE A 7 4.00 -9.27 -5.66
C ILE A 7 3.28 -8.44 -6.71
N ARG A 8 3.16 -7.12 -6.49
CA ARG A 8 2.60 -6.20 -7.48
C ARG A 8 3.59 -5.08 -7.76
N ASN A 9 3.64 -4.66 -9.02
CA ASN A 9 4.36 -3.46 -9.43
C ASN A 9 3.32 -2.34 -9.59
N ILE A 10 3.53 -1.22 -8.91
CA ILE A 10 2.64 -0.06 -8.97
C ILE A 10 3.47 1.18 -9.29
N LYS A 11 2.96 2.06 -10.17
CA LYS A 11 3.59 3.37 -10.35
C LYS A 11 3.28 4.25 -9.15
N ARG A 12 4.26 5.03 -8.71
CA ARG A 12 4.08 5.94 -7.58
C ARG A 12 2.93 6.93 -7.75
N LYS A 13 2.62 7.36 -8.98
CA LYS A 13 1.42 8.17 -9.26
C LYS A 13 0.10 7.45 -8.97
N ASP A 14 0.04 6.14 -9.22
CA ASP A 14 -1.16 5.35 -8.93
C ASP A 14 -1.26 5.10 -7.41
N LEU A 15 -0.11 4.95 -6.73
CA LEU A 15 -0.03 4.87 -5.27
C LEU A 15 -0.55 6.15 -4.60
N ILE A 16 -0.25 7.34 -5.14
CA ILE A 16 -0.82 8.61 -4.67
C ILE A 16 -2.35 8.56 -4.69
N THR A 17 -2.94 8.08 -5.80
CA THR A 17 -4.40 7.94 -5.90
C THR A 17 -4.96 6.95 -4.88
N GLU A 18 -4.27 5.83 -4.64
CA GLU A 18 -4.66 4.89 -3.58
C GLU A 18 -4.65 5.54 -2.20
N TYR A 19 -3.65 6.38 -1.90
CA TYR A 19 -3.58 7.12 -0.65
C TYR A 19 -4.63 8.22 -0.52
N GLU A 20 -4.97 8.92 -1.60
CA GLU A 20 -6.08 9.86 -1.63
C GLU A 20 -7.41 9.17 -1.32
N ILE A 21 -7.63 7.96 -1.83
CA ILE A 21 -8.82 7.16 -1.51
C ILE A 21 -8.80 6.71 -0.05
N LYS A 22 -7.65 6.22 0.45
CA LYS A 22 -7.51 5.65 1.80
C LYS A 22 -7.61 6.72 2.90
N TYR A 23 -7.00 7.88 2.69
CA TYR A 23 -6.77 8.89 3.72
C TYR A 23 -7.37 10.26 3.39
N LYS A 24 -8.01 10.42 2.22
CA LYS A 24 -8.57 11.68 1.70
C LYS A 24 -7.52 12.68 1.23
N ASN A 25 -6.49 12.95 2.03
CA ASN A 25 -5.34 13.79 1.68
C ASN A 25 -4.21 13.63 2.72
N MET A 26 -3.01 14.08 2.36
CA MET A 26 -1.81 13.97 3.19
C MET A 26 -1.93 14.69 4.55
N LYS A 27 -2.74 15.76 4.64
CA LYS A 27 -2.97 16.47 5.92
C LYS A 27 -3.77 15.63 6.92
N GLU A 28 -4.76 14.89 6.43
CA GLU A 28 -5.53 13.97 7.28
C GLU A 28 -4.68 12.76 7.69
N LEU A 29 -3.83 12.24 6.81
CA LEU A 29 -2.87 11.20 7.17
C LEU A 29 -1.90 11.66 8.27
N ARG A 30 -1.36 12.89 8.17
CA ARG A 30 -0.50 13.49 9.21
C ARG A 30 -1.21 13.59 10.56
N LYS A 31 -2.45 14.08 10.58
CA LYS A 31 -3.24 14.13 11.81
C LYS A 31 -3.52 12.73 12.38
N LEU A 32 -3.70 11.73 11.52
CA LEU A 32 -3.98 10.36 11.94
C LEU A 32 -2.73 9.73 12.58
N SER A 33 -1.56 9.94 11.98
CA SER A 33 -0.26 9.53 12.53
C SER A 33 -0.02 10.19 13.90
N GLU A 34 -0.23 11.49 14.02
CA GLU A 34 -0.07 12.21 15.30
C GLU A 34 -1.01 11.71 16.41
N LYS A 35 -2.22 11.25 16.05
CA LYS A 35 -3.21 10.71 16.98
C LYS A 35 -2.97 9.25 17.36
N THR A 36 -2.21 8.53 16.54
CA THR A 36 -2.01 7.08 16.63
C THR A 36 -0.51 6.77 16.51
N PRO A 37 0.34 7.33 17.37
CA PRO A 37 1.81 7.24 17.23
C PRO A 37 2.35 5.81 17.34
N GLU A 38 1.55 4.86 17.86
CA GLU A 38 1.87 3.44 17.86
C GLU A 38 1.73 2.76 16.49
N ASP A 39 0.98 3.36 15.54
CA ASP A 39 0.79 2.82 14.20
C ASP A 39 1.85 3.35 13.24
N ILE A 40 3.02 2.69 13.29
CA ILE A 40 4.16 2.96 12.42
C ILE A 40 3.83 2.92 10.92
N ASN A 41 2.74 2.26 10.52
CA ASN A 41 2.37 2.20 9.10
C ASN A 41 1.87 3.54 8.58
N LEU A 42 1.33 4.40 9.45
CA LEU A 42 0.87 5.73 9.06
C LEU A 42 2.04 6.64 8.71
N ASP A 43 3.13 6.55 9.47
CA ASP A 43 4.37 7.29 9.20
C ASP A 43 5.03 6.81 7.91
N LEU A 44 5.11 5.48 7.72
CA LEU A 44 5.62 4.89 6.48
C LEU A 44 4.78 5.30 5.27
N ASP A 45 3.45 5.28 5.40
CA ASP A 45 2.55 5.71 4.32
C ASP A 45 2.70 7.22 4.02
N LEU A 46 3.01 8.05 5.02
CA LEU A 46 3.32 9.46 4.86
C LEU A 46 4.60 9.67 4.05
N ASP A 47 5.67 9.00 4.45
CA ASP A 47 6.97 9.09 3.80
C ASP A 47 6.90 8.59 2.35
N GLU A 48 6.23 7.46 2.12
CA GLU A 48 6.02 6.91 0.77
C GLU A 48 5.17 7.83 -0.11
N TRP A 49 4.13 8.46 0.46
CA TRP A 49 3.32 9.43 -0.29
C TRP A 49 4.16 10.66 -0.65
N GLU A 50 4.92 11.22 0.29
CA GLU A 50 5.79 12.39 0.04
C GLU A 50 6.85 12.09 -1.03
N TYR A 51 7.52 10.95 -0.93
CA TYR A 51 8.49 10.52 -1.93
C TYR A 51 7.83 10.32 -3.32
N SER A 52 6.62 9.79 -3.35
CA SER A 52 5.87 9.56 -4.59
C SER A 52 5.50 10.83 -5.35
N LEU A 53 5.33 11.97 -4.65
CA LEU A 53 5.07 13.26 -5.30
C LEU A 53 6.26 13.75 -6.14
N THR A 54 7.48 13.36 -5.76
CA THR A 54 8.71 13.77 -6.46
C THR A 54 9.20 12.73 -7.47
N HIS A 55 8.73 11.47 -7.36
CA HIS A 55 9.10 10.35 -8.23
C HIS A 55 7.88 9.63 -8.86
N PRO A 56 6.92 10.34 -9.48
CA PRO A 56 5.61 9.78 -9.85
C PRO A 56 5.66 8.61 -10.87
N GLU A 57 6.70 8.54 -11.70
CA GLU A 57 6.85 7.49 -12.71
C GLU A 57 7.71 6.31 -12.24
N GLU A 58 8.28 6.36 -11.04
CA GLU A 58 9.01 5.23 -10.46
C GLU A 58 8.05 4.07 -10.19
N ILE A 59 8.54 2.85 -10.43
CA ILE A 59 7.78 1.62 -10.18
C ILE A 59 8.19 1.09 -8.80
N LEU A 60 7.23 1.01 -7.90
CA LEU A 60 7.38 0.38 -6.60
C LEU A 60 6.93 -1.08 -6.68
N GLU A 61 7.81 -2.00 -6.27
CA GLU A 61 7.43 -3.39 -6.04
C GLU A 61 6.87 -3.52 -4.62
N GLN A 62 5.59 -3.89 -4.51
CA GLN A 62 4.93 -4.15 -3.24
C GLN A 62 4.73 -5.65 -3.07
N THR A 63 5.23 -6.18 -1.96
CA THR A 63 4.99 -7.56 -1.54
C THR A 63 3.93 -7.59 -0.44
N ARG A 64 2.86 -8.35 -0.66
CA ARG A 64 1.85 -8.67 0.38
C ARG A 64 1.78 -10.16 0.62
N ILE A 65 1.87 -10.56 1.88
CA ILE A 65 1.70 -11.96 2.28
C ILE A 65 0.25 -12.16 2.68
N ILE A 66 -0.43 -13.08 2.02
CA ILE A 66 -1.81 -13.46 2.34
C ILE A 66 -1.78 -14.81 3.05
N TYR A 67 -2.35 -14.82 4.26
CA TYR A 67 -2.48 -16.02 5.09
C TYR A 67 -3.87 -16.63 4.92
N ASN A 68 -3.92 -17.95 4.74
CA ASN A 68 -5.14 -18.73 4.62
C ASN A 68 -6.15 -18.19 3.58
N PRO A 69 -5.70 -17.84 2.37
CA PRO A 69 -6.65 -17.38 1.36
C PRO A 69 -7.57 -18.52 0.94
N LYS A 70 -8.86 -18.21 0.76
CA LYS A 70 -9.83 -19.13 0.16
C LYS A 70 -9.77 -18.95 -1.36
N PHE A 71 -8.97 -19.79 -2.02
CA PHE A 71 -8.98 -19.91 -3.47
C PHE A 71 -9.66 -21.22 -3.87
N SER A 72 -10.48 -21.18 -4.90
CA SER A 72 -11.01 -22.33 -5.62
C SER A 72 -10.04 -22.73 -6.73
N SER A 73 -10.15 -23.97 -7.23
CA SER A 73 -9.33 -24.45 -8.35
C SER A 73 -9.51 -23.63 -9.64
N ASN A 74 -10.58 -22.84 -9.74
CA ASN A 74 -10.82 -21.95 -10.88
C ASN A 74 -10.05 -20.63 -10.78
N ASP A 75 -9.49 -20.29 -9.62
CA ASP A 75 -8.79 -19.02 -9.39
C ASP A 75 -7.31 -19.07 -9.78
N LEU A 76 -6.81 -20.24 -10.22
CA LEU A 76 -5.43 -20.46 -10.65
C LEU A 76 -5.45 -20.94 -12.10
N GLU A 77 -5.25 -20.02 -13.05
CA GLU A 77 -5.00 -20.38 -14.45
C GLU A 77 -3.59 -20.98 -14.58
N TYR A 78 -3.52 -22.17 -15.19
CA TYR A 78 -2.29 -22.90 -15.50
C TYR A 78 -1.82 -22.62 -16.92
#